data_AF-A0A255ZF55-F1
#
_entry.id   AF-A0A255ZF55-F1
#
_cell.length_a   1.000
_cell.length_b   1.000
_cell.length_c   1.000
_cell.angle_alpha   90.00
_cell.angle_beta   90.00
_cell.angle_gamma   90.00
#
_symmetry.space_group_name_H-M   'P 1'
#
loop_
_entity.id
_entity.type
_entity.pdbx_description
1 polymer ?
#
loop_
_entity_poly.entity_id
_entity_poly.type
_entity_poly.pdbx_seq_one_letter_code
_entity_poly.pdbx_strand_id
1 'polypeptide(L)'
;MSNYNAPFEIHVHGQVMLRADVTFAQLQDALKPMWKYAGAKSLTDGAKSSYEDEPGIQLDAHDHVLQMCWTVAGDDDFRQTLDEVCMSLNELAEAGAAIEVTFYDAEFDEEEASPGAASRDDFLVLFVGPNPASIMQVQRDLLVQDVINLMERHFDGSELGGVVAEVDKLFTQRFDALVSSLEIGKPPRGSGGGFGSGHGGGRKPRHLH
;
A
#
# COMPACT_ATOMS: atom_id res chain seq x y z
N MET A 1 -25.88 10.02 -17.04
CA MET A 1 -26.75 9.17 -16.20
C MET A 1 -26.18 9.31 -14.81
N SER A 2 -26.92 9.99 -13.95
CA SER A 2 -26.48 10.48 -12.64
C SER A 2 -26.29 9.31 -11.68
N ASN A 3 -25.15 9.23 -10.99
CA ASN A 3 -24.84 8.25 -9.94
C ASN A 3 -25.83 8.39 -8.78
N TYR A 4 -26.95 7.67 -8.86
CA TYR A 4 -27.83 7.40 -7.72
C TYR A 4 -27.29 6.14 -7.03
N ASN A 5 -26.89 6.28 -5.76
CA ASN A 5 -26.31 5.29 -4.84
C ASN A 5 -24.80 5.01 -4.99
N ALA A 6 -23.97 5.95 -4.52
CA ALA A 6 -22.68 5.58 -3.94
C ALA A 6 -22.96 5.21 -2.46
N PRO A 7 -22.86 3.93 -2.05
CA PRO A 7 -23.27 3.49 -0.72
C PRO A 7 -22.29 3.89 0.38
N PHE A 8 -21.04 4.24 0.04
CA PHE A 8 -20.03 4.56 1.03
C PHE A 8 -19.57 6.01 0.96
N GLU A 9 -19.33 6.58 2.12
CA GLU A 9 -18.44 7.71 2.30
C GLU A 9 -17.05 7.18 2.66
N ILE A 10 -16.08 7.41 1.79
CA ILE A 10 -14.75 6.81 1.88
C ILE A 10 -13.74 7.87 2.29
N HIS A 11 -13.07 7.64 3.41
CA HIS A 11 -12.05 8.50 3.99
C HIS A 11 -10.67 7.91 3.71
N VAL A 12 -9.78 8.69 3.11
CA VAL A 12 -8.40 8.29 2.83
C VAL A 12 -7.44 9.22 3.56
N HIS A 13 -6.68 8.65 4.50
CA HIS A 13 -5.73 9.38 5.32
C HIS A 13 -4.33 8.79 5.20
N GLY A 14 -3.33 9.65 5.04
CA GLY A 14 -1.95 9.19 5.05
C GLY A 14 -0.96 10.26 4.65
N GLN A 15 0.31 9.99 4.93
CA GLN A 15 1.43 10.81 4.49
C GLN A 15 2.49 9.92 3.87
N VAL A 16 2.85 10.21 2.62
CA VAL A 16 3.87 9.47 1.89
C VAL A 16 5.03 10.41 1.61
N MET A 17 6.19 10.11 2.22
CA MET A 17 7.44 10.76 1.87
C MET A 17 7.82 10.34 0.45
N LEU A 18 7.91 11.30 -0.46
CA LEU A 18 8.26 11.11 -1.85
C LEU A 18 9.75 11.35 -2.04
N ARG A 19 10.35 10.73 -3.04
CA ARG A 19 11.71 11.09 -3.42
C ARG A 19 11.78 12.54 -3.86
N ALA A 20 12.93 13.16 -3.60
CA ALA A 20 13.20 14.54 -3.96
C ALA A 20 13.06 14.87 -5.47
N ASP A 21 13.16 13.87 -6.34
CA ASP A 21 13.04 14.02 -7.80
C ASP A 21 11.61 13.85 -8.34
N VAL A 22 10.63 13.53 -7.49
CA VAL A 22 9.24 13.35 -7.89
C VAL A 22 8.63 14.67 -8.34
N THR A 23 8.15 14.68 -9.58
CA THR A 23 7.45 15.83 -10.16
C THR A 23 5.94 15.73 -9.94
N PHE A 24 5.25 16.88 -9.99
CA PHE A 24 3.79 16.92 -9.96
C PHE A 24 3.15 16.07 -11.09
N ALA A 25 3.79 15.99 -12.26
CA ALA A 25 3.29 15.18 -13.38
C ALA A 25 3.32 13.68 -13.08
N GLN A 26 4.39 13.19 -12.44
CA GLN A 26 4.48 11.79 -11.99
C GLN A 26 3.45 11.51 -10.90
N LEU A 27 3.29 12.42 -9.95
CA LEU A 27 2.28 12.28 -8.90
C LEU A 27 0.85 12.27 -9.47
N GLN A 28 0.55 13.16 -10.42
CA GLN A 28 -0.74 13.20 -11.09
C GLN A 28 -1.06 11.91 -11.83
N ASP A 29 -0.06 11.27 -12.46
CA ASP A 29 -0.26 9.99 -13.14
C ASP A 29 -0.42 8.84 -12.13
N ALA A 30 0.37 8.81 -11.05
CA ALA A 30 0.25 7.80 -10.01
C ALA A 30 -1.09 7.83 -9.27
N LEU A 31 -1.66 9.02 -9.04
CA LEU A 31 -2.95 9.21 -8.38
C LEU A 31 -4.15 9.20 -9.34
N LYS A 32 -3.92 8.89 -10.62
CA LYS A 32 -4.94 8.88 -11.67
C LYS A 32 -6.14 8.01 -11.41
N PRO A 33 -6.00 6.79 -10.87
CA PRO A 33 -7.16 5.98 -10.53
C PRO A 33 -8.09 6.73 -9.56
N MET A 34 -7.57 7.39 -8.51
CA MET A 34 -8.39 8.11 -7.52
C MET A 34 -9.15 9.30 -8.11
N TRP A 35 -8.46 10.24 -8.76
CA TRP A 35 -9.16 11.43 -9.25
C TRP A 35 -10.08 11.12 -10.43
N LYS A 36 -9.82 10.04 -11.19
CA LYS A 36 -10.78 9.55 -12.18
C LYS A 36 -12.00 8.91 -11.54
N TYR A 37 -11.81 8.15 -10.46
CA TYR A 37 -12.90 7.57 -9.70
C TYR A 37 -13.87 8.66 -9.22
N ALA A 38 -13.32 9.77 -8.72
CA ALA A 38 -14.08 10.96 -8.34
C ALA A 38 -14.71 11.74 -9.53
N GLY A 39 -14.58 11.26 -10.76
CA GLY A 39 -15.11 11.90 -11.97
C GLY A 39 -14.34 13.16 -12.42
N ALA A 40 -13.17 13.43 -11.85
CA ALA A 40 -12.36 14.59 -12.16
C ALA A 40 -11.49 14.41 -13.41
N LYS A 41 -11.00 15.52 -13.96
CA LYS A 41 -10.16 15.52 -15.18
C LYS A 41 -8.66 15.59 -14.91
N SER A 42 -8.27 15.88 -13.68
CA SER A 42 -6.89 16.09 -13.25
C SER A 42 -6.78 15.94 -11.73
N LEU A 43 -5.55 15.80 -11.22
CA LEU A 43 -5.31 15.77 -9.78
C LEU A 43 -5.77 17.09 -9.12
N THR A 44 -5.50 18.25 -9.72
CA THR A 44 -5.94 19.55 -9.17
C THR A 44 -7.46 19.69 -9.06
N ASP A 45 -8.20 19.00 -9.93
CA ASP A 45 -9.67 19.02 -9.97
C ASP A 45 -10.25 18.01 -8.97
N GLY A 46 -9.66 16.83 -8.87
CA GLY A 46 -10.13 15.73 -8.00
C GLY A 46 -9.50 15.67 -6.62
N ALA A 47 -8.54 16.53 -6.30
CA ALA A 47 -7.86 16.54 -5.00
C ALA A 47 -8.73 17.11 -3.87
N LYS A 48 -9.81 17.84 -4.18
CA LYS A 48 -10.70 18.40 -3.16
C LYS A 48 -11.46 17.27 -2.47
N SER A 49 -11.57 17.36 -1.14
CA SER A 49 -12.43 16.48 -0.37
C SER A 49 -13.90 16.86 -0.53
N SER A 50 -14.79 15.92 -0.22
CA SER A 50 -16.24 16.16 -0.08
C SER A 50 -16.56 17.18 1.02
N TYR A 51 -15.72 17.27 2.06
CA TYR A 51 -15.85 18.22 3.16
C TYR A 51 -14.92 19.43 2.97
N GLU A 52 -15.45 20.64 3.15
CA GLU A 52 -14.70 21.89 2.91
C GLU A 52 -13.55 22.12 3.91
N ASP A 53 -13.66 21.59 5.12
CA ASP A 53 -12.65 21.72 6.18
C ASP A 53 -11.47 20.75 5.99
N GLU A 54 -11.59 19.79 5.07
CA GLU A 54 -10.54 18.83 4.78
C GLU A 54 -9.62 19.35 3.67
N PRO A 55 -8.28 19.31 3.87
CA PRO A 55 -7.33 19.87 2.91
C PRO A 55 -7.27 19.07 1.59
N GLY A 56 -7.78 17.83 1.57
CA GLY A 56 -7.81 16.96 0.40
C GLY A 56 -6.47 16.27 0.15
N ILE A 57 -6.13 16.10 -1.13
CA ILE A 57 -4.85 15.55 -1.57
C ILE A 57 -3.89 16.71 -1.88
N GLN A 58 -2.77 16.79 -1.16
CA GLN A 58 -1.82 17.89 -1.27
C GLN A 58 -0.40 17.38 -1.47
N LEU A 59 0.36 18.06 -2.34
CA LEU A 59 1.80 17.88 -2.45
C LEU A 59 2.49 19.05 -1.76
N ASP A 60 3.18 18.77 -0.66
CA ASP A 60 4.19 19.67 -0.14
C ASP A 60 5.48 19.50 -0.95
N ALA A 61 5.73 20.46 -1.84
CA ALA A 61 6.92 20.42 -2.69
C ALA A 61 8.21 20.81 -1.95
N HIS A 62 8.13 21.44 -0.77
CA HIS A 62 9.30 21.78 0.03
C HIS A 62 9.80 20.57 0.82
N ASP A 63 8.87 19.89 1.48
CA ASP A 63 9.18 18.74 2.32
C ASP A 63 9.09 17.41 1.56
N HIS A 64 8.71 17.44 0.28
CA HIS A 64 8.49 16.26 -0.57
C HIS A 64 7.47 15.27 0.01
N VAL A 65 6.39 15.77 0.59
CA VAL A 65 5.36 14.94 1.23
C VAL A 65 4.06 14.99 0.42
N LEU A 66 3.54 13.82 0.04
CA LEU A 66 2.15 13.66 -0.34
C LEU A 66 1.31 13.52 0.92
N GLN A 67 0.42 14.47 1.16
CA GLN A 67 -0.57 14.42 2.24
C GLN A 67 -1.94 14.06 1.67
N MET A 68 -2.61 13.12 2.33
CA MET A 68 -3.98 12.71 2.02
C MET A 68 -4.83 12.88 3.27
N CYS A 69 -5.84 13.74 3.16
CA CYS A 69 -6.97 13.86 4.06
C CYS A 69 -8.17 14.11 3.17
N TRP A 70 -8.64 13.03 2.53
CA TRP A 70 -9.49 13.11 1.35
C TRP A 70 -10.70 12.19 1.49
N THR A 71 -11.88 12.77 1.39
CA THR A 71 -13.17 12.09 1.47
C THR A 71 -13.88 12.09 0.13
N VAL A 72 -14.34 10.93 -0.31
CA VAL A 72 -15.07 10.74 -1.57
C VAL A 72 -16.26 9.80 -1.38
N ALA A 73 -17.36 10.08 -2.08
CA ALA A 73 -18.45 9.12 -2.19
C ALA A 73 -18.05 8.00 -3.18
N GLY A 74 -18.26 6.74 -2.79
CA GLY A 74 -17.90 5.60 -3.61
C GLY A 74 -18.64 4.32 -3.25
N ASP A 75 -18.13 3.22 -3.81
CA ASP A 75 -18.64 1.86 -3.65
C ASP A 75 -17.46 0.90 -3.37
N ASP A 76 -17.76 -0.39 -3.19
CA ASP A 76 -16.79 -1.43 -2.88
C ASP A 76 -15.64 -1.57 -3.90
N ASP A 77 -15.90 -1.18 -5.16
CA ASP A 77 -14.94 -1.19 -6.26
C ASP A 77 -13.78 -0.20 -6.08
N PHE A 78 -13.92 0.78 -5.17
CA PHE A 78 -12.82 1.69 -4.82
C PHE A 78 -11.60 0.94 -4.26
N ARG A 79 -11.77 -0.25 -3.68
CA ARG A 79 -10.65 -1.09 -3.24
C ARG A 79 -9.70 -1.46 -4.38
N GLN A 80 -10.21 -1.71 -5.58
CA GLN A 80 -9.38 -1.94 -6.76
C GLN A 80 -8.61 -0.68 -7.17
N THR A 81 -9.24 0.49 -7.02
CA THR A 81 -8.60 1.79 -7.27
C THR A 81 -7.41 2.00 -6.33
N LEU A 82 -7.57 1.62 -5.06
CA LEU A 82 -6.51 1.70 -4.04
C LEU A 82 -5.33 0.77 -4.35
N ASP A 83 -5.58 -0.44 -4.84
CA ASP A 83 -4.51 -1.37 -5.25
C ASP A 83 -3.62 -0.77 -6.35
N GLU A 84 -4.23 -0.19 -7.39
CA GLU A 84 -3.50 0.45 -8.50
C GLU A 84 -2.68 1.67 -8.03
N VAL A 85 -3.25 2.46 -7.12
CA VAL A 85 -2.58 3.62 -6.52
C VAL A 85 -1.39 3.19 -5.67
N CYS A 86 -1.55 2.16 -4.83
CA CYS A 86 -0.46 1.64 -4.02
C CYS A 86 0.70 1.14 -4.88
N MET A 87 0.40 0.40 -5.95
CA MET A 87 1.41 -0.04 -6.91
C MET A 87 2.16 1.13 -7.53
N SER A 88 1.45 2.20 -7.90
CA SER A 88 2.04 3.40 -8.52
C SER A 88 2.86 4.23 -7.53
N LEU A 89 2.39 4.35 -6.28
CA LEU A 89 3.08 5.11 -5.23
C LEU A 89 4.36 4.44 -4.74
N ASN A 90 4.47 3.11 -4.80
CA ASN A 90 5.70 2.39 -4.44
C ASN A 90 6.92 2.93 -5.22
N GLU A 91 6.74 3.23 -6.51
CA GLU A 91 7.78 3.79 -7.36
C GLU A 91 8.05 5.28 -7.13
N LEU A 92 7.29 5.99 -6.31
CA LEU A 92 7.50 7.40 -5.99
C LEU A 92 7.97 7.63 -4.55
N ALA A 93 7.63 6.70 -3.66
CA ALA A 93 7.97 6.77 -2.24
C ALA A 93 9.49 6.71 -2.00
N GLU A 94 9.96 7.51 -1.04
CA GLU A 94 11.33 7.46 -0.51
C GLU A 94 11.45 6.49 0.68
N ALA A 95 10.40 6.38 1.47
CA ALA A 95 10.31 5.50 2.63
C ALA A 95 9.00 4.71 2.62
N GLY A 96 8.88 3.74 3.54
CA GLY A 96 7.59 3.11 3.78
C GLY A 96 6.59 4.13 4.33
N ALA A 97 5.30 3.94 4.05
CA ALA A 97 4.22 4.74 4.60
C ALA A 97 2.96 3.88 4.76
N ALA A 98 2.11 4.26 5.71
CA ALA A 98 0.78 3.71 5.88
C ALA A 98 -0.27 4.69 5.35
N ILE A 99 -1.28 4.14 4.71
CA ILE A 99 -2.46 4.85 4.23
C ILE A 99 -3.66 4.15 4.85
N GLU A 100 -4.37 4.86 5.69
CA GLU A 100 -5.59 4.40 6.35
C GLU A 100 -6.79 4.74 5.48
N VAL A 101 -7.66 3.76 5.28
CA VAL A 101 -8.89 3.93 4.53
C VAL A 101 -10.07 3.40 5.32
N THR A 102 -11.08 4.25 5.49
CA THR A 102 -12.34 3.90 6.13
C THR A 102 -13.48 4.03 5.13
N PHE A 103 -14.34 3.02 5.06
CA PHE A 103 -15.59 3.02 4.32
C PHE A 103 -16.70 3.17 5.36
N TYR A 104 -17.46 4.26 5.32
CA TYR A 104 -18.65 4.45 6.16
C TYR A 104 -19.91 4.21 5.35
N ASP A 105 -20.82 3.38 5.85
CA ASP A 105 -22.10 3.08 5.21
C ASP A 105 -23.01 4.32 5.27
N ALA A 106 -23.08 5.08 4.17
CA ALA A 106 -23.82 6.33 4.11
C ALA A 106 -25.34 6.13 4.16
N GLU A 107 -25.83 4.90 3.98
CA GLU A 107 -27.25 4.54 4.03
C GLU A 107 -27.67 3.93 5.38
N PHE A 108 -26.72 3.64 6.27
CA PHE A 108 -27.03 3.02 7.55
C PHE A 108 -27.39 4.08 8.61
N ASP A 109 -28.63 4.01 9.09
CA ASP A 109 -29.11 4.79 10.22
C ASP A 109 -29.38 3.87 11.42
N GLU A 110 -28.62 4.04 12.50
CA GLU A 110 -28.75 3.25 13.73
C GLU A 110 -30.15 3.36 14.36
N GLU A 111 -30.84 4.51 14.22
CA GLU A 111 -32.16 4.74 14.80
C GLU A 111 -33.27 4.06 13.98
N GLU A 112 -33.08 3.92 12.67
CA GLU A 112 -34.05 3.29 11.75
C GLU A 112 -33.73 1.81 11.46
N ALA A 113 -32.57 1.32 11.87
CA ALA A 113 -32.11 -0.03 11.60
C ALA A 113 -33.00 -1.11 12.26
N SER A 114 -33.21 -2.21 11.53
CA SER A 114 -33.88 -3.39 12.09
C SER A 114 -33.06 -4.01 13.22
N PRO A 115 -33.69 -4.59 14.27
CA PRO A 115 -32.97 -5.22 15.37
C PRO A 115 -31.95 -6.26 14.89
N GLY A 116 -30.67 -6.06 15.20
CA GLY A 116 -29.58 -6.94 14.82
C GLY A 116 -28.95 -6.64 13.45
N ALA A 117 -29.39 -5.60 12.74
CA ALA A 117 -28.64 -5.04 11.63
C ALA A 117 -27.38 -4.32 12.15
N ALA A 118 -26.31 -4.33 11.37
CA ALA A 118 -25.06 -3.66 11.66
C ALA A 118 -24.61 -2.87 10.43
N SER A 119 -23.87 -1.78 10.66
CA SER A 119 -23.27 -1.01 9.58
C SER A 119 -22.34 -1.87 8.73
N ARG A 120 -22.24 -1.56 7.44
CA ARG A 120 -21.25 -2.14 6.52
C ARG A 120 -19.88 -1.45 6.61
N ASP A 121 -19.66 -0.65 7.65
CA ASP A 121 -18.39 0.04 7.85
C ASP A 121 -17.20 -0.93 7.77
N ASP A 122 -16.14 -0.50 7.10
CA ASP A 122 -14.92 -1.27 6.96
C ASP A 122 -13.69 -0.37 7.07
N PHE A 123 -12.61 -0.92 7.62
CA PHE A 123 -11.35 -0.21 7.81
C PHE A 123 -10.19 -1.06 7.34
N LEU A 124 -9.33 -0.47 6.54
CA LEU A 124 -8.13 -1.14 6.04
C LEU A 124 -6.93 -0.19 6.05
N VAL A 125 -5.76 -0.77 6.33
CA VAL A 125 -4.48 -0.06 6.27
C VAL A 125 -3.67 -0.62 5.11
N LEU A 126 -3.35 0.26 4.17
CA LEU A 126 -2.49 -0.02 3.03
C LEU A 126 -1.07 0.42 3.37
N PHE A 127 -0.09 -0.33 2.85
CA PHE A 127 1.31 0.01 3.02
C PHE A 127 1.96 0.18 1.65
N VAL A 128 2.61 1.33 1.47
CA VAL A 128 3.39 1.65 0.28
C VAL A 128 4.84 1.87 0.64
N GLY A 129 5.75 1.65 -0.30
CA GLY A 129 7.18 1.93 -0.10
C GLY A 129 8.04 1.46 -1.27
N PRO A 130 9.29 1.93 -1.33
CA PRO A 130 10.19 1.67 -2.46
C PRO A 130 10.60 0.20 -2.60
N ASN A 131 10.48 -0.59 -1.53
CA ASN A 131 10.79 -2.01 -1.52
C ASN A 131 10.07 -2.72 -0.35
N PRO A 132 10.01 -4.06 -0.35
CA PRO A 132 9.34 -4.81 0.71
C PRO A 132 9.92 -4.57 2.11
N ALA A 133 11.23 -4.33 2.24
CA ALA A 133 11.85 -4.09 3.55
C ALA A 133 11.35 -2.78 4.17
N SER A 134 11.23 -1.71 3.37
CA SER A 134 10.69 -0.43 3.81
C SER A 134 9.23 -0.52 4.24
N ILE A 135 8.41 -1.32 3.54
CA ILE A 135 7.01 -1.59 3.92
C ILE A 135 6.96 -2.34 5.26
N MET A 136 7.74 -3.41 5.39
CA MET A 136 7.77 -4.22 6.62
C MET A 136 8.25 -3.41 7.83
N GLN A 137 9.16 -2.46 7.62
CA GLN A 137 9.62 -1.57 8.69
C GLN A 137 8.47 -0.72 9.23
N VAL A 138 7.66 -0.10 8.37
CA VAL A 138 6.52 0.72 8.83
C VAL A 138 5.43 -0.13 9.47
N GLN A 139 5.16 -1.33 8.92
CA GLN A 139 4.25 -2.29 9.56
C GLN A 139 4.69 -2.66 10.98
N ARG A 140 5.99 -2.86 11.17
CA ARG A 140 6.58 -3.11 12.50
C ARG A 140 6.42 -1.90 13.40
N ASP A 141 6.82 -0.72 12.93
CA ASP A 141 6.85 0.49 13.74
C ASP A 141 5.43 0.86 14.21
N LEU A 142 4.41 0.74 13.35
CA LEU A 142 3.01 0.90 13.75
C LEU A 142 2.58 -0.12 14.80
N LEU A 143 2.86 -1.42 14.60
CA LEU A 143 2.46 -2.43 15.57
C LEU A 143 3.14 -2.21 16.93
N VAL A 144 4.44 -1.86 16.91
CA VAL A 144 5.19 -1.55 18.13
C VAL A 144 4.56 -0.35 18.84
N GLN A 145 4.25 0.71 18.12
CA GLN A 145 3.59 1.90 18.67
C GLN A 145 2.22 1.55 19.29
N ASP A 146 1.39 0.77 18.60
CA ASP A 146 0.07 0.38 19.09
C ASP A 146 0.14 -0.49 20.34
N VAL A 147 1.06 -1.46 20.35
CA VAL A 147 1.29 -2.32 21.52
C VAL A 147 1.79 -1.51 22.71
N ILE A 148 2.74 -0.59 22.49
CA ILE A 148 3.22 0.31 23.54
C ILE A 148 2.07 1.17 24.07
N ASN A 149 1.33 1.84 23.19
CA ASN A 149 0.21 2.71 23.56
C ASN A 149 -0.87 1.98 24.38
N LEU A 150 -1.14 0.72 24.06
CA LEU A 150 -2.07 -0.11 24.81
C LEU A 150 -1.51 -0.45 26.20
N MET A 151 -0.23 -0.83 26.27
CA MET A 151 0.40 -1.33 27.49
C MET A 151 0.81 -0.22 28.47
N GLU A 152 1.15 0.98 27.99
CA GLU A 152 1.49 2.14 28.82
C GLU A 152 0.34 2.62 29.72
N ARG A 153 -0.89 2.15 29.46
CA ARG A 153 -2.04 2.34 30.36
C ARG A 153 -1.86 1.60 31.69
N HIS A 154 -0.95 0.62 31.74
CA HIS A 154 -0.77 -0.29 32.88
C HIS A 154 0.68 -0.41 33.36
N PHE A 155 1.66 -0.11 32.51
CA PHE A 155 3.10 -0.26 32.78
C PHE A 155 3.86 1.02 32.40
N ASP A 156 5.07 1.22 32.94
CA ASP A 156 5.94 2.29 32.47
C ASP A 156 6.56 1.91 31.12
N GLY A 157 6.65 2.86 30.18
CA GLY A 157 7.20 2.61 28.84
C GLY A 157 8.61 2.02 28.86
N SER A 158 9.42 2.34 29.89
CA SER A 158 10.76 1.78 30.05
C SER A 158 10.78 0.28 30.35
N GLU A 159 9.67 -0.28 30.86
CA GLU A 159 9.52 -1.72 31.14
C GLU A 159 9.14 -2.52 29.88
N LEU A 160 8.67 -1.84 28.82
CA LEU A 160 8.11 -2.48 27.63
C LEU A 160 9.16 -2.94 26.61
N GLY A 161 10.45 -2.67 26.83
CA GLY A 161 11.52 -3.06 25.90
C GLY A 161 11.55 -4.56 25.59
N GLY A 162 11.20 -5.42 26.56
CA GLY A 162 11.08 -6.87 26.34
C GLY A 162 9.96 -7.24 25.37
N VAL A 163 8.84 -6.52 25.39
CA VAL A 163 7.70 -6.74 24.49
C VAL A 163 8.06 -6.34 23.07
N VAL A 164 8.68 -5.16 22.91
CA VAL A 164 9.19 -4.68 21.61
C VAL A 164 10.15 -5.71 21.02
N ALA A 165 11.06 -6.26 21.83
CA ALA A 165 12.01 -7.27 21.36
C ALA A 165 11.33 -8.57 20.86
N GLU A 166 10.17 -8.96 21.41
CA GLU A 166 9.41 -10.11 20.90
C GLU A 166 8.72 -9.78 19.56
N VAL A 167 8.18 -8.57 19.40
CA VAL A 167 7.64 -8.11 18.11
C VAL A 167 8.74 -8.10 17.04
N ASP A 168 9.93 -7.62 17.38
CA ASP A 168 11.09 -7.57 16.48
C ASP A 168 11.49 -8.95 15.98
N LYS A 169 11.44 -9.97 16.85
CA LYS A 169 11.72 -11.36 16.46
C LYS A 169 10.71 -11.87 15.43
N LEU A 170 9.42 -11.57 15.61
CA LEU A 170 8.37 -12.00 14.66
C LEU A 170 8.57 -11.35 13.29
N PHE A 171 8.89 -10.06 13.25
CA PHE A 171 9.16 -9.36 11.98
C PHE A 171 10.44 -9.83 11.31
N THR A 172 11.49 -10.12 12.08
CA THR A 172 12.74 -10.71 11.57
C THR A 172 12.46 -12.07 10.91
N GLN A 173 11.71 -12.95 11.57
CA GLN A 173 11.34 -14.25 11.01
C GLN A 173 10.52 -14.13 9.72
N ARG A 174 9.57 -13.17 9.66
CA ARG A 174 8.81 -12.89 8.44
C ARG A 174 9.71 -12.38 7.31
N PHE A 175 10.68 -11.53 7.63
CA PHE A 175 11.61 -10.99 6.66
C PHE A 175 12.50 -12.09 6.07
N ASP A 176 13.06 -12.95 6.92
CA ASP A 176 13.87 -14.10 6.51
C ASP A 176 13.09 -15.05 5.61
N ALA A 177 11.82 -15.32 5.95
CA ALA A 177 10.94 -16.14 5.13
C ALA A 177 10.66 -15.51 3.75
N LEU A 178 10.44 -14.19 3.71
CA LEU A 178 10.22 -13.45 2.47
C LEU A 178 11.46 -13.50 1.57
N VAL A 179 12.65 -13.19 2.12
CA VAL A 179 13.92 -13.23 1.37
C VAL A 179 14.17 -14.63 0.83
N SER A 180 14.02 -15.66 1.67
CA SER A 180 14.18 -17.06 1.26
C SER A 180 13.25 -17.42 0.10
N SER A 181 11.98 -16.97 0.13
CA SER A 181 11.02 -17.23 -0.96
C SER A 181 11.42 -16.54 -2.29
N LEU A 182 11.97 -15.33 -2.22
CA LEU A 182 12.44 -14.58 -3.40
C LEU A 182 13.71 -15.20 -3.99
N GLU A 183 14.60 -15.74 -3.15
CA GLU A 183 15.79 -16.46 -3.60
C GLU A 183 15.46 -17.80 -4.25
N ILE A 184 14.47 -18.53 -3.72
CA ILE A 184 13.96 -19.78 -4.31
C ILE A 184 13.31 -19.53 -5.68
N GLY A 185 12.67 -18.38 -5.88
CA GLY A 185 12.06 -17.99 -7.16
C GLY A 185 13.06 -17.59 -8.24
N LYS A 186 14.35 -17.45 -7.92
CA LYS A 186 15.37 -17.01 -8.88
C LYS A 186 15.81 -18.22 -9.74
N PRO A 187 15.62 -18.20 -11.07
CA PRO A 187 16.12 -19.27 -11.92
C PRO A 187 17.64 -19.39 -11.74
N PRO A 188 18.21 -20.62 -11.75
CA PRO A 188 19.62 -20.81 -11.47
C PRO A 188 20.44 -19.89 -12.38
N ARG A 189 21.26 -19.01 -11.79
CA ARG A 189 22.25 -18.26 -12.56
C ARG A 189 23.14 -19.31 -13.21
N GLY A 190 22.94 -19.52 -14.51
CA GLY A 190 23.74 -20.44 -15.30
C GLY A 190 25.21 -20.09 -15.10
N SER A 191 25.93 -21.01 -14.47
CA SER A 191 27.38 -21.01 -14.50
C SER A 191 27.79 -21.04 -15.96
N GLY A 192 28.24 -19.89 -16.48
CA GLY A 192 28.82 -19.77 -17.80
C GLY A 192 30.08 -20.61 -17.86
N GLY A 193 29.91 -21.89 -18.20
CA GLY A 193 30.99 -22.83 -18.49
C GLY A 193 31.74 -22.39 -19.75
N GLY A 194 32.77 -21.59 -19.56
CA GLY A 194 33.74 -21.23 -20.58
C GLY A 194 35.06 -21.91 -20.30
N PHE A 195 35.16 -23.23 -20.52
CA PHE A 195 36.44 -23.94 -20.64
C PHE A 195 36.35 -24.98 -21.74
N GLY A 196 37.36 -24.97 -22.61
CA GLY A 196 37.32 -25.56 -23.93
C GLY A 196 37.59 -27.07 -23.99
N SER A 197 37.74 -27.50 -25.24
CA SER A 197 38.34 -28.74 -25.72
C SER A 197 37.39 -29.89 -26.05
N GLY A 198 37.43 -30.33 -27.33
CA GLY A 198 37.46 -31.76 -27.61
C GLY A 198 36.42 -32.34 -28.59
N HIS A 199 36.82 -32.41 -29.87
CA HIS A 199 36.74 -33.59 -30.76
C HIS A 199 35.41 -34.25 -31.18
N GLY A 200 35.33 -34.49 -32.51
CA GLY A 200 34.63 -35.63 -33.14
C GLY A 200 33.21 -35.31 -33.61
N GLY A 201 32.89 -35.18 -34.89
CA GLY A 201 33.22 -36.09 -35.99
C GLY A 201 32.18 -37.22 -36.04
N GLY A 202 31.20 -37.16 -36.96
CA GLY A 202 30.30 -38.31 -37.14
C GLY A 202 28.95 -38.04 -37.82
N ARG A 203 29.00 -38.05 -39.15
CA ARG A 203 27.94 -38.33 -40.14
C ARG A 203 26.59 -38.88 -39.61
N LYS A 204 25.50 -38.22 -40.05
CA LYS A 204 24.15 -38.81 -40.15
C LYS A 204 24.18 -40.10 -41.01
N PRO A 205 23.30 -41.07 -40.71
CA PRO A 205 22.56 -41.76 -41.75
C PRO A 205 21.04 -41.67 -41.58
N ARG A 206 20.34 -41.76 -42.71
CA ARG A 206 18.90 -41.76 -42.88
C ARG A 206 18.31 -43.18 -42.70
N HIS A 207 17.03 -43.20 -42.32
CA HIS A 207 15.91 -44.03 -42.82
C HIS A 207 15.47 -45.33 -42.11
N LEU A 208 14.12 -45.39 -42.00
CA LEU A 208 13.13 -46.49 -41.92
C LEU A 208 13.22 -47.47 -40.73
N HIS A 209 12.14 -47.86 -40.05
CA HIS A 209 10.72 -48.01 -40.42
C HIS A 209 9.76 -47.19 -39.54
#